data_AF-A0A3M0XS60-F1
#
_entry.id   AF-A0A3M0XS60-F1
#
_cell.length_a   1.000
_cell.length_b   1.000
_cell.length_c   1.000
_cell.angle_alpha   90.00
_cell.angle_beta   90.00
_cell.angle_gamma   90.00
#
_symmetry.space_group_name_H-M   'P 1'
#
loop_
_entity.id
_entity.type
_entity.pdbx_description
1 polymer ?
#
loop_
_entity_poly.entity_id
_entity_poly.type
_entity_poly.pdbx_seq_one_letter_code
_entity_poly.pdbx_strand_id
1 'polypeptide(L)' 'SISQRVSTIMNGLASVTSAPTQTQRDGYAYAADAFDTLLRQLRTLVEKDLAELGEALDEADANWTPGRFPTWRK' A
#
# COMPACT_ATOMS: atom_id res chain seq x y z
N SER A 1 7.58 9.03 -8.88
CA SER A 1 7.05 8.09 -7.88
C SER A 1 6.33 8.88 -6.77
N ILE A 2 5.40 8.26 -6.04
CA ILE A 2 4.73 8.83 -4.85
C ILE A 2 5.78 9.22 -3.80
N SER A 3 6.67 8.30 -3.42
CA SER A 3 7.71 8.54 -2.41
C SER A 3 8.67 9.66 -2.83
N GLN A 4 9.08 9.69 -4.09
CA GLN A 4 9.94 10.75 -4.63
C GLN A 4 9.34 12.15 -4.39
N ARG A 5 8.04 12.32 -4.64
CA ARG A 5 7.35 13.60 -4.50
C ARG A 5 7.30 14.05 -3.04
N VAL A 6 6.96 13.14 -2.13
CA VAL A 6 6.96 13.42 -0.69
C VAL A 6 8.37 13.77 -0.20
N SER A 7 9.39 13.01 -0.61
CA SER A 7 10.78 13.28 -0.27
C SER A 7 11.26 14.64 -0.78
N THR A 8 10.92 15.04 -2.01
CA THR A 8 11.28 16.35 -2.55
C THR A 8 10.65 17.48 -1.73
N ILE A 9 9.39 17.35 -1.32
CA ILE A 9 8.71 18.34 -0.48
C ILE A 9 9.38 18.42 0.90
N MET A 10 9.61 17.26 1.55
CA MET A 10 10.27 17.21 2.86
C MET A 10 11.66 17.85 2.82
N ASN A 11 12.48 17.52 1.82
CA ASN A 11 13.81 18.10 1.65
C ASN A 11 13.74 19.61 1.40
N GLY A 12 12.77 20.08 0.62
CA GLY A 12 12.59 21.50 0.35
C GLY A 12 12.10 22.30 1.56
N LEU A 13 11.42 21.65 2.50
CA LEU A 13 10.95 22.27 3.75
C LEU A 13 11.94 22.15 4.91
N ALA A 14 12.96 21.31 4.80
CA ALA A 14 13.86 20.94 5.90
C ALA A 14 14.67 22.11 6.49
N SER A 15 14.93 23.17 5.71
CA SER A 15 15.78 24.31 6.11
C SER A 15 15.11 25.68 5.96
N VAL A 16 13.79 25.71 5.76
CA VAL A 16 13.03 26.95 5.56
C VAL A 16 11.96 27.12 6.64
N THR A 17 11.69 28.37 7.00
CA THR A 17 10.62 28.74 7.95
C THR A 17 9.39 29.33 7.25
N SER A 18 9.46 29.49 5.93
CA SER A 18 8.34 29.93 5.11
C SER A 18 7.29 28.82 4.95
N ALA A 19 6.05 29.22 4.66
CA ALA A 19 4.99 28.28 4.33
C ALA A 19 5.31 27.52 3.02
N PRO A 20 4.78 26.30 2.82
CA PRO A 20 4.94 25.56 1.57
C PRO A 20 4.47 26.38 0.36
N THR A 21 5.11 26.20 -0.79
CA THR A 21 4.67 26.82 -2.05
C THR A 21 3.41 26.13 -2.59
N GLN A 22 2.73 26.77 -3.54
CA GLN A 22 1.59 26.15 -4.20
C GLN A 22 1.99 24.84 -4.90
N THR A 23 3.13 24.84 -5.59
CA THR A 23 3.68 23.64 -6.23
C THR A 23 3.91 22.48 -5.25
N GLN A 24 4.39 22.77 -4.04
CA GLN A 24 4.55 21.74 -3.00
C GLN A 24 3.20 21.19 -2.52
N ARG A 25 2.20 22.07 -2.34
CA ARG A 25 0.84 21.64 -1.96
C ARG A 25 0.18 20.77 -3.04
N ASP A 26 0.26 21.18 -4.30
CA ASP A 26 -0.30 20.43 -5.42
C ASP A 26 0.41 19.08 -5.59
N GLY A 27 1.73 19.07 -5.41
CA GLY A 27 2.53 17.85 -5.44
C GLY A 27 2.16 16.87 -4.32
N TYR A 28 1.84 17.38 -3.12
CA TYR A 28 1.35 16.58 -2.02
C TYR A 28 -0.06 16.02 -2.30
N ALA A 29 -0.99 16.85 -2.77
CA ALA A 29 -2.35 16.40 -3.10
C ALA A 29 -2.34 15.25 -4.11
N TYR A 30 -1.57 15.40 -5.20
CA TYR A 30 -1.38 14.32 -6.18
C TYR A 30 -0.81 13.04 -5.54
N ALA A 31 0.21 13.18 -4.67
CA ALA A 31 0.82 12.03 -4.03
C ALA A 31 -0.16 11.31 -3.08
N ALA A 32 -0.99 12.07 -2.36
CA ALA A 32 -2.02 11.54 -1.48
C ALA A 32 -3.09 10.77 -2.26
N ASP A 33 -3.63 11.33 -3.34
CA ASP A 33 -4.65 10.68 -4.17
C ASP A 33 -4.13 9.39 -4.83
N ALA A 34 -2.90 9.44 -5.35
CA ALA A 34 -2.25 8.26 -5.91
C ALA A 34 -2.01 7.18 -4.83
N PHE A 35 -1.67 7.58 -3.60
CA PHE A 35 -1.48 6.65 -2.50
C PHE A 35 -2.80 6.03 -2.02
N ASP A 36 -3.88 6.80 -1.93
CA ASP A 36 -5.20 6.26 -1.57
C ASP A 36 -5.63 5.15 -2.52
N THR A 37 -5.45 5.37 -3.83
CA THR A 37 -5.75 4.35 -4.85
C THR A 37 -4.89 3.10 -4.65
N LEU A 38 -3.57 3.27 -4.49
CA LEU A 38 -2.65 2.15 -4.28
C LEU A 38 -2.95 1.38 -3.00
N LEU A 39 -3.29 2.07 -1.91
CA LEU A 39 -3.60 1.46 -0.62
C LEU A 39 -4.86 0.60 -0.72
N ARG A 40 -5.91 1.07 -1.41
CA ARG A 40 -7.13 0.28 -1.64
C ARG A 40 -6.81 -1.02 -2.39
N GLN A 41 -6.02 -0.93 -3.46
CA GLN A 41 -5.60 -2.10 -4.21
C GLN A 41 -4.79 -3.08 -3.36
N LEU A 42 -3.86 -2.56 -2.56
CA LEU A 42 -3.02 -3.39 -1.68
C LEU A 42 -3.86 -4.08 -0.59
N ARG A 43 -4.85 -3.40 -0.03
CA ARG A 43 -5.78 -4.00 0.94
C ARG A 43 -6.59 -5.11 0.30
N THR A 44 -7.16 -4.90 -0.89
CA THR A 44 -7.87 -5.96 -1.62
C THR A 44 -6.97 -7.16 -1.87
N LEU A 45 -5.76 -6.93 -2.36
CA LEU A 45 -4.80 -8.01 -2.62
C LEU A 45 -4.50 -8.83 -1.36
N VAL A 46 -4.20 -8.16 -0.24
CA VAL A 46 -3.75 -8.83 0.98
C VAL A 46 -4.89 -9.45 1.78
N GLU A 47 -6.01 -8.75 1.91
CA GLU A 47 -7.11 -9.15 2.80
C GLU A 47 -8.11 -10.07 2.11
N LYS A 48 -8.17 -10.05 0.78
CA LYS A 48 -9.11 -10.86 0.00
C LYS A 48 -8.39 -11.81 -0.95
N ASP A 49 -7.68 -11.28 -1.92
CA ASP A 49 -7.20 -12.10 -3.04
C ASP A 49 -6.19 -13.17 -2.59
N LEU A 50 -5.30 -12.85 -1.64
CA LEU A 50 -4.37 -13.81 -1.05
C LEU A 50 -5.07 -14.85 -0.15
N ALA A 51 -6.17 -14.48 0.51
CA ALA A 51 -6.94 -15.43 1.31
C ALA A 51 -7.66 -16.44 0.40
N GLU A 52 -8.32 -15.95 -0.66
CA GLU A 52 -8.97 -16.79 -1.68
C GLU A 52 -7.97 -17.73 -2.37
N LEU A 53 -6.77 -17.23 -2.71
CA LEU A 53 -5.68 -18.08 -3.22
C LEU A 53 -5.26 -19.14 -2.21
N GLY A 54 -5.19 -18.77 -0.93
CA GLY A 54 -4.88 -19.69 0.16
C GLY A 54 -5.88 -20.83 0.27
N GLU A 55 -7.18 -20.55 0.15
CA GLU A 55 -8.23 -21.58 0.17
C GLU A 55 -8.13 -22.50 -1.06
N ALA A 56 -7.94 -21.94 -2.25
CA ALA A 56 -7.79 -22.72 -3.48
C ALA A 56 -6.59 -23.67 -3.43
N LEU A 57 -5.49 -23.25 -2.81
CA LEU A 57 -4.32 -24.10 -2.60
C LEU A 57 -4.59 -25.23 -1.57
N ASP A 58 -5.48 -25.03 -0.60
CA ASP A 58 -5.81 -26.04 0.43
C ASP A 58 -6.73 -27.09 -0.18
N GLU A 59 -7.63 -26.68 -1.06
CA GLU A 59 -8.43 -27.59 -1.88
C GLU A 59 -7.58 -28.43 -2.84
N ALA A 60 -6.46 -27.86 -3.32
CA ALA A 60 -5.51 -28.54 -4.18
C ALA A 60 -4.48 -29.41 -3.42
N ASP A 61 -4.61 -29.55 -2.10
CA ASP A 61 -3.68 -30.31 -1.22
C ASP A 61 -2.21 -29.84 -1.36
N ALA A 62 -2.01 -28.56 -1.66
CA ALA A 62 -0.69 -27.96 -1.80
C ALA A 62 -0.05 -27.72 -0.42
N ASN A 63 1.28 -27.86 -0.34
CA ASN A 63 2.02 -27.59 0.90
C ASN A 63 1.71 -26.19 1.47
N TRP A 64 1.68 -26.11 2.80
CA TRP A 64 1.43 -24.87 3.53
C TRP A 64 2.44 -23.76 3.17
N THR A 65 1.97 -22.52 3.09
CA THR A 65 2.80 -21.33 2.87
C THR A 65 2.56 -20.27 3.96
N PRO A 66 3.56 -19.42 4.27
CA PRO A 66 3.41 -18.36 5.26
C PRO A 66 2.20 -17.46 4.99
N GLY A 67 1.45 -17.13 6.05
CA GLY A 67 0.25 -16.32 5.98
C GLY A 67 -1.04 -17.10 5.73
N ARG A 68 -0.99 -18.39 5.39
CA ARG A 68 -2.18 -19.25 5.32
C ARG A 68 -2.56 -19.77 6.70
N PHE A 69 -3.81 -19.57 7.10
CA PHE A 69 -4.33 -20.09 8.37
C PHE A 69 -5.06 -21.42 8.12
N PRO A 70 -4.71 -22.49 8.86
CA PRO A 70 -5.29 -23.81 8.62
C PRO A 70 -6.78 -23.85 8.99
N THR A 71 -7.59 -24.47 8.14
CA THR A 71 -8.99 -24.79 8.46
C THR A 71 -9.06 -26.17 9.14
N TRP A 72 -9.61 -26.21 10.35
CA TRP A 72 -9.79 -27.47 11.06
C TRP A 72 -10.97 -28.24 10.46
N ARG A 73 -10.69 -29.34 9.75
CA ARG A 73 -11.69 -30.29 9.26
C ARG A 73 -11.70 -31.50 10.22
N LYS A 74 -12.88 -31.83 10.77
CA LYS A 74 -13.07 -33.03 11.62
C LYS A 74 -13.06 -34.31 10.79
#